data_AF-R9N092-F1
#
_entry.id   AF-R9N092-F1
#
_cell.length_a   1.000
_cell.length_b   1.000
_cell.length_c   1.000
_cell.angle_alpha   90.00
_cell.angle_beta   90.00
_cell.angle_gamma   90.00
#
_symmetry.space_group_name_H-M   'P 1'
#
loop_
_entity.id
_entity.type
_entity.pdbx_description
1 polymer ?
#
loop_
_entity_poly.entity_id
_entity_poly.type
_entity_poly.pdbx_seq_one_letter_code
_entity_poly.pdbx_strand_id
1 'polypeptide(L)'
;MYYIALIIIAIIFIWRITAGFRKGMIQEIISLIAMVIAGVCVILILGAAGSYLNQEIGKTIQMVAVLAVVCLIYRLVHVLFTSLELISKLPIIKGVDKLLGAVVGLTEAILIVGFLVYFLKNWGLSILA
;
A
#
# COMPACT_ATOMS: atom_id res chain seq x y z
N MET A 1 21.74 -1.01 -15.76
CA MET A 1 21.02 -1.16 -14.47
C MET A 1 19.62 -0.53 -14.51
N TYR A 2 19.43 0.67 -15.08
CA TYR A 2 18.11 1.33 -15.13
C TYR A 2 17.03 0.60 -15.95
N TYR A 3 17.41 -0.06 -17.05
CA TYR A 3 16.46 -0.82 -17.89
C TYR A 3 15.81 -1.99 -17.14
N ILE A 4 16.55 -2.65 -16.25
CA ILE A 4 16.06 -3.79 -15.48
C ILE A 4 15.01 -3.31 -14.46
N ALA A 5 15.25 -2.17 -13.82
CA ALA A 5 14.29 -1.55 -12.92
C ALA A 5 13.00 -1.14 -13.66
N LEU A 6 13.11 -0.55 -14.85
CA LEU A 6 11.94 -0.20 -15.68
C LEU A 6 11.11 -1.43 -16.07
N ILE A 7 11.75 -2.55 -16.39
CA ILE A 7 11.06 -3.80 -16.73
C ILE A 7 10.31 -4.36 -15.51
N ILE A 8 10.93 -4.37 -14.33
CA ILE A 8 10.28 -4.81 -13.08
C ILE A 8 9.06 -3.93 -12.75
N ILE A 9 9.21 -2.61 -12.90
CA ILE A 9 8.14 -1.63 -12.67
C ILE A 9 6.98 -1.87 -13.63
N ALA A 10 7.27 -2.04 -14.92
CA ALA A 10 6.24 -2.28 -15.94
C ALA A 10 5.46 -3.59 -15.67
N ILE A 11 6.16 -4.65 -15.25
CA ILE A 11 5.54 -5.93 -14.90
C ILE A 11 4.60 -5.76 -13.69
N ILE A 12 5.06 -5.07 -12.63
CA ILE A 12 4.23 -4.78 -11.45
C ILE A 12 3.00 -3.95 -11.83
N PHE A 13 3.17 -2.97 -12.72
CA PHE A 13 2.10 -2.08 -13.19
C PHE A 13 1.00 -2.84 -13.93
N ILE A 14 1.39 -3.68 -14.90
CA ILE A 14 0.46 -4.50 -15.70
C ILE A 14 -0.30 -5.47 -14.80
N TRP A 15 0.39 -6.07 -13.83
CA TRP A 15 -0.23 -7.01 -12.90
C TRP A 15 -1.21 -6.31 -11.95
N ARG A 16 -0.85 -5.15 -11.42
CA ARG A 16 -1.71 -4.31 -10.55
C ARG A 16 -2.97 -3.85 -11.26
N ILE A 17 -2.84 -3.31 -12.48
CA ILE A 17 -3.99 -2.84 -13.28
C ILE A 17 -4.95 -3.99 -13.59
N THR A 18 -4.41 -5.13 -14.00
CA THR A 18 -5.22 -6.32 -14.33
C THR A 18 -5.90 -6.89 -13.09
N ALA A 19 -5.24 -6.83 -11.93
CA ALA A 19 -5.82 -7.22 -10.65
C ALA A 19 -6.96 -6.27 -10.22
N GLY A 20 -6.79 -4.95 -10.35
CA GLY A 20 -7.82 -3.96 -10.02
C GLY A 20 -9.06 -4.04 -10.90
N PHE A 21 -8.88 -4.38 -12.18
CA PHE A 21 -10.01 -4.58 -13.09
C PHE A 21 -10.85 -5.83 -12.76
N ARG A 22 -10.26 -6.85 -12.12
CA ARG A 22 -10.96 -8.10 -11.78
C ARG A 22 -11.56 -8.11 -10.37
N LYS A 23 -10.97 -7.36 -9.43
CA LYS A 23 -11.30 -7.38 -8.01
C LYS A 23 -12.47 -6.46 -7.62
N GLY A 24 -12.72 -5.37 -8.37
CA GLY A 24 -13.80 -4.42 -8.11
C GLY A 24 -13.37 -3.25 -7.20
N MET A 25 -14.18 -2.19 -7.13
CA MET A 25 -13.83 -0.94 -6.45
C MET A 25 -13.46 -1.10 -4.98
N ILE A 26 -14.24 -1.88 -4.23
CA ILE A 26 -14.10 -1.98 -2.78
C ILE A 26 -12.77 -2.65 -2.41
N GLN A 27 -12.40 -3.73 -3.10
CA GLN A 27 -11.13 -4.40 -2.90
C GLN A 27 -9.92 -3.50 -3.21
N GLU A 28 -10.04 -2.63 -4.21
CA GLU A 28 -8.95 -1.69 -4.56
C GLU A 28 -8.87 -0.51 -3.58
N ILE A 29 -9.99 -0.05 -3.01
CA ILE A 29 -9.97 0.90 -1.88
C ILE A 29 -9.34 0.27 -0.64
N ILE A 30 -9.63 -1.00 -0.35
CA ILE A 30 -9.00 -1.73 0.76
C ILE A 30 -7.49 -1.88 0.51
N SER A 31 -7.06 -2.16 -0.71
CA SER A 31 -5.65 -2.20 -1.13
C SER A 31 -4.96 -0.84 -0.93
N LEU A 32 -5.61 0.28 -1.30
CA LEU A 32 -5.13 1.63 -1.04
C LEU A 32 -4.87 1.87 0.45
N ILE A 33 -5.87 1.59 1.27
CA ILE A 33 -5.78 1.76 2.73
C ILE A 33 -4.67 0.88 3.30
N ALA A 34 -4.59 -0.37 2.84
CA ALA A 34 -3.55 -1.33 3.23
C ALA A 34 -2.14 -0.82 2.91
N MET A 35 -1.96 -0.21 1.74
CA MET A 35 -0.67 0.34 1.32
C MET A 35 -0.23 1.51 2.22
N VAL A 36 -1.14 2.43 2.54
CA VAL A 36 -0.84 3.56 3.45
C VAL A 36 -0.44 3.04 4.82
N ILE A 37 -1.18 2.06 5.35
CA ILE A 37 -0.90 1.47 6.66
C ILE A 37 0.41 0.70 6.66
N ALA A 38 0.71 -0.05 5.60
CA ALA A 38 2.00 -0.70 5.42
C ALA A 38 3.14 0.31 5.42
N GLY A 39 2.98 1.47 4.77
CA GLY A 39 3.94 2.57 4.82
C GLY A 39 4.17 3.10 6.24
N VAL A 40 3.10 3.34 7.01
CA VAL A 40 3.19 3.74 8.42
C VAL A 40 3.90 2.67 9.24
N CYS A 41 3.60 1.39 9.04
CA CYS A 41 4.28 0.29 9.72
C CYS A 41 5.78 0.28 9.43
N VAL A 42 6.19 0.48 8.17
CA VAL A 42 7.61 0.54 7.81
C VAL A 42 8.31 1.70 8.53
N ILE A 43 7.70 2.89 8.58
CA ILE A 43 8.25 4.05 9.29
C ILE A 43 8.39 3.75 10.79
N LEU A 44 7.38 3.12 11.40
CA LEU A 44 7.41 2.74 12.81
C LEU A 44 8.50 1.69 13.10
N ILE A 45 8.70 0.71 12.22
CA ILE A 45 9.76 -0.31 12.36
C ILE A 45 11.15 0.32 12.20
N LEU A 46 11.34 1.21 11.23
CA LEU A 46 12.59 1.96 11.06
C LEU A 46 12.89 2.85 12.27
N GLY A 47 11.87 3.52 12.80
CA GLY A 47 11.97 4.32 14.03
C GLY A 47 12.27 3.45 15.26
N ALA A 48 11.67 2.27 15.37
CA ALA A 48 11.97 1.31 16.44
C ALA A 48 13.42 0.81 16.33
N ALA A 49 13.89 0.43 15.13
CA ALA A 49 15.26 0.01 14.89
C ALA A 49 16.29 1.09 15.23
N GLY A 50 16.01 2.35 14.87
CA GLY A 50 16.83 3.50 15.29
C GLY A 50 16.83 3.71 16.80
N SER A 51 15.70 3.49 17.48
CA SER A 51 15.60 3.60 18.94
C SER A 51 16.30 2.45 19.68
N TYR A 52 16.34 1.24 19.10
CA TYR A 52 17.14 0.11 19.60
C TYR A 52 18.65 0.40 19.58
N LEU A 53 19.13 1.07 18.53
CA LEU A 53 20.53 1.47 18.38
C LEU A 53 20.96 2.55 19.39
N ASN A 54 20.01 3.37 19.87
CA ASN A 54 20.28 4.48 20.80
C ASN A 54 20.03 4.13 22.29
N GLN A 55 19.78 2.84 22.60
CA GLN A 55 19.62 2.31 23.96
C GLN A 55 18.46 2.94 24.78
N GLU A 56 17.45 3.53 24.13
CA GLU A 56 16.23 4.06 24.75
C GLU A 56 15.07 3.03 24.73
N ILE A 57 15.11 2.06 25.64
CA ILE A 57 14.13 0.94 25.72
C ILE A 57 12.68 1.45 25.85
N GLY A 58 12.46 2.60 26.48
CA GLY A 58 11.13 3.20 26.66
C GLY A 58 10.44 3.61 25.37
N LYS A 59 11.15 4.18 24.40
CA LYS A 59 10.57 4.60 23.11
C LYS A 59 10.26 3.42 22.21
N THR A 60 11.08 2.38 22.27
CA THR A 60 10.89 1.16 21.49
C THR A 60 9.59 0.44 21.87
N ILE A 61 9.31 0.32 23.17
CA ILE A 61 8.05 -0.27 23.68
C ILE A 61 6.85 0.57 23.24
N GLN A 62 6.95 1.90 23.27
CA GLN A 62 5.89 2.79 22.80
C GLN A 62 5.61 2.60 21.30
N MET A 63 6.65 2.50 20.46
CA MET A 63 6.49 2.28 19.02
C MET A 63 5.83 0.93 18.71
N VAL A 64 6.22 -0.14 19.43
CA VAL A 64 5.61 -1.46 19.29
C VAL A 64 4.14 -1.45 19.74
N ALA A 65 3.81 -0.78 20.83
CA ALA A 65 2.44 -0.65 21.30
C ALA A 65 1.55 0.10 20.30
N VAL A 66 2.04 1.21 19.73
CA VAL A 66 1.32 1.97 18.70
C VAL A 66 1.13 1.12 17.44
N LEU A 67 2.16 0.38 17.00
CA LEU A 67 2.06 -0.52 15.86
C LEU A 67 0.97 -1.58 16.06
N ALA A 68 0.90 -2.18 17.25
CA ALA A 68 -0.12 -3.17 17.58
C ALA A 68 -1.54 -2.59 17.52
N VAL A 69 -1.75 -1.37 18.03
CA VAL A 69 -3.05 -0.68 17.97
C VAL A 69 -3.44 -0.36 16.53
N VAL A 70 -2.51 0.16 15.72
CA VAL A 70 -2.76 0.47 14.30
C VAL A 70 -3.14 -0.80 13.52
N CYS A 71 -2.42 -1.91 13.75
CA CYS A 71 -2.73 -3.21 13.16
C CYS A 71 -4.12 -3.72 13.55
N LEU A 72 -4.50 -3.56 14.82
CA LEU A 72 -5.83 -3.96 15.32
C LEU A 72 -6.96 -3.17 14.65
N ILE A 73 -6.83 -1.84 14.60
CA ILE A 73 -7.82 -0.96 13.95
C ILE A 73 -7.91 -1.31 12.46
N TYR A 74 -6.77 -1.48 11.78
CA TYR A 74 -6.75 -1.89 10.39
C TYR A 74 -7.51 -3.19 10.14
N ARG A 75 -7.24 -4.21 10.98
CA ARG A 75 -7.89 -5.52 10.83
C ARG A 75 -9.40 -5.42 11.00
N LEU A 76 -9.88 -4.62 11.96
CA LEU A 76 -11.31 -4.36 12.16
C LEU A 76 -11.92 -3.65 10.95
N VAL A 77 -11.29 -2.57 10.48
CA VAL A 77 -11.74 -1.80 9.32
C VAL A 77 -11.80 -2.67 8.07
N HIS A 78 -10.74 -3.42 7.78
CA HIS A 78 -10.70 -4.33 6.63
C HIS A 78 -11.85 -5.34 6.66
N VAL A 79 -12.14 -5.95 7.82
CA VAL A 79 -13.23 -6.93 7.96
C VAL A 79 -14.60 -6.29 7.74
N LEU A 80 -14.81 -5.07 8.25
CA LEU A 80 -16.05 -4.32 8.03
C LEU A 80 -16.25 -3.96 6.55
N PHE A 81 -15.22 -3.42 5.89
CA PHE A 81 -15.31 -3.06 4.46
C PHE A 81 -15.46 -4.27 3.54
N THR A 82 -14.81 -5.40 3.86
CA THR A 82 -15.01 -6.67 3.13
C THR A 82 -16.46 -7.16 3.24
N SER A 83 -17.11 -6.91 4.38
CA SER A 83 -18.51 -7.28 4.58
C SER A 83 -19.46 -6.41 3.73
N LEU A 84 -19.14 -5.12 3.53
CA LEU A 84 -19.90 -4.24 2.64
C LEU A 84 -19.75 -4.63 1.16
N GLU A 85 -18.60 -5.16 0.75
CA GLU A 85 -18.37 -5.66 -0.61
C GLU A 85 -19.34 -6.78 -1.00
N LEU A 86 -19.67 -7.65 -0.05
CA LEU A 86 -20.62 -8.74 -0.25
C LEU A 86 -22.06 -8.22 -0.47
N ILE A 87 -22.42 -7.09 0.14
CA ILE A 87 -23.72 -6.43 -0.05
C ILE A 87 -23.78 -5.72 -1.42
N SER A 88 -22.68 -5.17 -1.94
CA SER A 88 -22.67 -4.43 -3.23
C SER A 88 -22.80 -5.31 -4.49
N LYS A 89 -22.90 -6.64 -4.34
CA LYS A 89 -22.92 -7.60 -5.48
C LYS A 89 -24.19 -7.57 -6.36
N LEU A 90 -25.09 -6.61 -6.21
CA LEU A 90 -26.27 -6.49 -7.06
C LEU A 90 -25.87 -6.16 -8.52
N PRO A 91 -26.44 -6.88 -9.53
CA PRO A 91 -25.91 -6.96 -10.89
C PRO A 91 -25.86 -5.64 -11.67
N ILE A 92 -26.66 -4.64 -11.30
CA ILE A 92 -26.66 -3.31 -11.92
C ILE A 92 -25.45 -2.47 -11.50
N ILE A 93 -24.93 -2.67 -10.28
CA ILE A 93 -23.84 -1.88 -9.71
C ILE A 93 -22.48 -2.46 -10.11
N LYS A 94 -22.41 -3.78 -10.38
CA LYS A 94 -21.16 -4.48 -10.79
C LYS A 94 -20.44 -3.87 -11.99
N GLY A 95 -21.15 -3.33 -12.98
CA GLY A 95 -20.53 -2.68 -14.14
C GLY A 95 -19.82 -1.39 -13.75
N VAL A 96 -20.48 -0.57 -12.92
CA VAL A 96 -19.93 0.68 -12.38
C VAL A 96 -18.82 0.40 -11.37
N ASP A 97 -18.99 -0.56 -10.47
CA ASP A 97 -17.97 -1.02 -9.52
C ASP A 97 -16.68 -1.50 -10.22
N LYS A 98 -16.80 -2.12 -11.40
CA LYS A 98 -15.65 -2.59 -12.17
C LYS A 98 -14.93 -1.44 -12.90
N LEU A 99 -15.70 -0.49 -13.44
CA LEU A 99 -15.16 0.73 -14.04
C LEU A 99 -14.48 1.62 -13.00
N LEU A 100 -15.11 1.84 -11.85
CA LEU A 100 -14.54 2.60 -10.74
C LEU A 100 -13.33 1.88 -10.14
N GLY A 101 -13.39 0.56 -9.97
CA GLY A 101 -12.22 -0.25 -9.57
C GLY A 101 -11.06 -0.16 -10.56
N ALA A 102 -11.34 -0.07 -11.86
CA ALA A 102 -10.32 0.17 -12.87
C ALA A 102 -9.66 1.55 -12.71
N VAL A 103 -10.46 2.60 -12.51
CA VAL A 103 -9.95 3.98 -12.33
C VAL A 103 -9.14 4.11 -11.05
N VAL A 104 -9.64 3.54 -9.94
CA VAL A 104 -8.94 3.52 -8.65
C VAL A 104 -7.66 2.70 -8.74
N GLY A 105 -7.69 1.51 -9.36
CA GLY A 105 -6.51 0.67 -9.56
C GLY A 105 -5.46 1.32 -10.48
N LEU A 106 -5.90 2.08 -11.50
CA LEU A 106 -5.00 2.88 -12.34
C LEU A 106 -4.32 3.98 -11.53
N THR A 107 -5.10 4.66 -10.68
CA THR A 107 -4.60 5.72 -9.78
C THR A 107 -3.58 5.17 -8.79
N GLU A 108 -3.86 4.01 -8.18
CA GLU A 108 -2.90 3.30 -7.34
C GLU A 108 -1.62 2.94 -8.07
N ALA A 109 -1.75 2.36 -9.28
CA ALA A 109 -0.60 1.96 -10.06
C ALA A 109 0.31 3.18 -10.33
N ILE A 110 -0.28 4.32 -10.74
CA ILE A 110 0.45 5.57 -10.99
C ILE A 110 1.14 6.06 -9.72
N LEU A 111 0.45 6.05 -8.57
CA LEU A 111 1.04 6.45 -7.29
C LEU A 111 2.23 5.58 -6.88
N ILE A 112 2.11 4.26 -7.00
CA ILE A 112 3.19 3.32 -6.66
C ILE A 112 4.40 3.54 -7.56
N VAL A 113 4.18 3.68 -8.87
CA VAL A 113 5.27 3.91 -9.82
C VAL A 113 5.92 5.26 -9.60
N GLY A 114 5.14 6.32 -9.40
CA GLY A 114 5.66 7.65 -9.05
C GLY A 114 6.51 7.60 -7.78
N PHE A 115 6.02 6.94 -6.74
CA PHE A 115 6.75 6.78 -5.48
C PHE A 115 8.03 5.96 -5.66
N LEU A 116 7.98 4.86 -6.40
CA LEU A 116 9.15 4.01 -6.65
C LEU A 116 10.20 4.73 -7.49
N VAL A 117 9.80 5.48 -8.52
CA VAL A 117 10.71 6.30 -9.34
C VAL A 117 11.35 7.41 -8.51
N TYR A 118 10.57 8.09 -7.66
CA TYR A 118 11.09 9.10 -6.75
C TYR A 118 12.10 8.50 -5.76
N PHE A 119 11.76 7.36 -5.15
CA PHE A 119 12.64 6.65 -4.22
C PHE A 119 13.93 6.17 -4.90
N LEU A 120 13.83 5.61 -6.11
CA LEU A 120 14.96 5.17 -6.92
C LEU A 120 15.83 6.35 -7.37
N LYS A 121 15.24 7.51 -7.65
CA LYS A 121 16.00 8.74 -7.93
C LYS A 121 16.74 9.22 -6.70
N ASN A 122 16.11 9.21 -5.53
CA ASN A 122 16.73 9.64 -4.27
C ASN A 122 17.88 8.72 -3.84
N TRP A 123 17.67 7.39 -3.89
CA TRP A 123 18.70 6.40 -3.59
C TRP A 123 19.77 6.31 -4.69
N GLY A 124 19.36 6.43 -5.96
CA GLY A 124 20.22 6.41 -7.13
C GLY A 124 21.13 7.63 -7.25
N LEU A 125 20.74 8.79 -6.72
CA LEU A 125 21.63 9.96 -6.62
C LEU A 125 22.64 9.80 -5.48
N SER A 126 22.26 9.13 -4.38
CA SER A 126 23.11 8.94 -3.21
C SER A 126 24.21 7.89 -3.37
N ILE A 127 24.12 7.02 -4.38
CA ILE A 127 25.21 6.09 -4.78
C ILE A 127 26.16 6.70 -5.83
N LEU A 128 25.86 7.87 -6.36
CA LEU A 128 26.67 8.59 -7.37
C LEU A 128 27.37 9.85 -6.80
N ALA A 129 27.16 10.16 -5.52
CA ALA A 129 27.86 11.22 -4.76
C ALA A 129 28.78 10.58 -3.71
#